data_AF-A0A0P9FMK4-F1
#
_entry.id   AF-A0A0P9FMK4-F1
#
_cell.length_a   1.000
_cell.length_b   1.000
_cell.length_c   1.000
_cell.angle_alpha   90.00
_cell.angle_beta   90.00
_cell.angle_gamma   90.00
#
_symmetry.space_group_name_H-M   'P 1'
#
loop_
_entity.id
_entity.type
_entity.pdbx_description
1 polymer ?
#
loop_
_entity_poly.entity_id
_entity_poly.type
_entity_poly.pdbx_seq_one_letter_code
_entity_poly.pdbx_strand_id
1 'polypeptide(L)'
;VARFIPLGAAGALIAAILAAAALALVLAGWLRPRLGALYARLAPPVPGFARTGLLLIALAVFTTHYGGKIYPFAMWGDIGFHVNRYFDVLNGNVLLLSRNRGVDFPYPPAFYLLLAPFSLTGLDRRVLLQLGGALLDAASPVLVYAIATSSGERRTAQPARRGLLAAGIYSFSAATLMTTFWNFSTHIFAQWAHLLLIAALVLLWRALAGTKSEPAAPNAKVAWPLSLAALFFLQSIVYLGHFGFWMNMSLLSGIGLLALLVAAIRRRVAWSVGWRLLGVFMAAQLVAVLLFYSAYTGLFLEQARATASGGLTGLAGRGAVDRTLLWNTLWDAGFRVHFGLFAIPLALISLALPWPRGANIPARRAVALLAGGTFVIALFFAVLPFVSGSTLSTRWLMFSAWAIAVGASASATLLWHSGRAGRWLVLAMGSYLVWVSAALWLGALAWRIRPPEPF
;
A
#
# COMPACT_ATOMS: atom_id res chain seq x y z
N VAL A 1 -2.07 17.99 37.27
CA VAL A 1 -0.74 17.58 37.79
C VAL A 1 0.16 17.29 36.61
N ALA A 2 1.04 18.23 36.26
CA ALA A 2 1.98 18.10 35.15
C ALA A 2 3.00 17.00 35.49
N ARG A 3 2.94 15.87 34.78
CA ARG A 3 3.97 14.84 34.87
C ARG A 3 5.17 15.32 34.07
N PHE A 4 6.23 15.71 34.77
CA PHE A 4 7.54 15.90 34.17
C PHE A 4 7.93 14.64 33.40
N ILE A 5 8.30 14.80 32.13
CA ILE A 5 8.93 13.73 31.36
C ILE A 5 10.29 13.50 32.03
N PRO A 6 10.58 12.31 32.58
CA PRO A 6 11.87 12.04 33.21
C PRO A 6 12.99 12.32 32.19
N LEU A 7 14.06 12.99 32.63
CA LEU A 7 15.16 13.45 31.78
C LEU A 7 15.75 12.34 30.88
N GLY A 8 15.72 11.08 31.31
CA GLY A 8 16.12 9.92 30.50
C GLY A 8 15.19 9.62 29.32
N ALA A 9 13.88 9.86 29.45
CA ALA A 9 12.92 9.72 28.35
C ALA A 9 13.04 10.86 27.33
N ALA A 10 13.42 12.07 27.77
CA ALA A 10 13.72 13.18 26.88
C ALA A 10 15.00 12.90 26.06
N GLY A 11 16.05 12.34 26.67
CA GLY A 11 17.26 11.92 25.97
C GLY A 11 17.01 10.84 24.92
N ALA A 12 16.22 9.81 25.25
CA ALA A 12 15.82 8.77 24.31
C ALA A 12 14.98 9.31 23.14
N LEU A 13 14.08 10.26 23.42
CA LEU A 13 13.27 10.94 22.40
C LEU A 13 14.13 11.78 21.45
N ILE A 14 15.08 12.56 21.98
CA ILE A 14 16.02 13.37 21.20
C ILE A 14 16.91 12.47 20.34
N ALA A 15 17.47 11.40 20.90
CA ALA A 15 18.28 10.43 20.16
C ALA A 15 17.47 9.76 19.03
N ALA A 16 16.20 9.41 19.28
CA ALA A 16 15.32 8.83 18.26
C ALA A 16 14.97 9.84 17.16
N ILE A 17 14.71 11.10 17.50
CA ILE A 17 14.49 12.19 16.53
C ILE A 17 15.75 12.43 15.68
N LEU A 18 16.93 12.45 16.30
CA LEU A 18 18.20 12.65 15.59
C LEU A 18 18.54 11.44 14.70
N ALA A 19 18.31 10.21 15.16
CA ALA A 19 18.49 9.00 14.36
C ALA A 19 17.50 8.94 13.20
N ALA A 20 16.24 9.33 13.43
CA ALA A 20 15.22 9.46 12.38
C ALA A 20 15.59 10.52 11.35
N ALA A 21 16.03 11.70 11.79
CA ALA A 21 16.49 12.76 10.91
C ALA A 21 17.74 12.34 10.13
N ALA A 22 18.71 11.70 10.77
CA ALA A 22 19.91 11.19 10.12
C ALA A 22 19.58 10.10 9.10
N LEU A 23 18.70 9.16 9.43
CA LEU A 23 18.27 8.10 8.53
C LEU A 23 17.42 8.65 7.37
N ALA A 24 16.57 9.64 7.61
CA ALA A 24 15.85 10.36 6.57
C ALA A 24 16.80 11.13 5.64
N LEU A 25 17.85 11.76 6.18
CA LEU A 25 18.89 12.45 5.42
C LEU A 25 19.78 11.47 4.64
N VAL A 26 20.12 10.31 5.21
CA VAL A 26 20.86 9.23 4.54
C VAL A 26 20.01 8.60 3.45
N LEU A 27 18.74 8.31 3.69
CA LEU A 27 17.83 7.82 2.65
C LEU A 27 17.65 8.88 1.56
N ALA A 28 17.43 10.14 1.91
CA ALA A 28 17.29 11.24 0.94
C ALA A 28 18.59 11.56 0.17
N GLY A 29 19.76 11.34 0.77
CA GLY A 29 21.09 11.58 0.18
C GLY A 29 21.62 10.40 -0.63
N TRP A 30 21.49 9.19 -0.12
CA TRP A 30 22.08 7.96 -0.68
C TRP A 30 21.22 7.34 -1.79
N LEU A 31 19.88 7.45 -1.73
CA LEU A 31 19.01 7.06 -2.85
C LEU A 31 19.15 8.02 -4.05
N ARG A 32 19.64 9.24 -3.86
CA ARG A 32 19.53 10.32 -4.86
C ARG A 32 20.34 10.08 -6.15
N PRO A 33 21.62 9.67 -6.13
CA PRO A 33 22.37 9.47 -7.38
C PRO A 33 22.08 8.10 -8.03
N ARG A 34 22.07 7.00 -7.28
CA ARG A 34 21.99 5.64 -7.86
C ARG A 34 20.57 5.20 -8.20
N LEU A 35 19.60 5.46 -7.31
CA LEU A 35 18.18 5.24 -7.65
C LEU A 35 17.67 6.35 -8.58
N GLY A 36 18.21 7.57 -8.52
CA GLY A 36 17.98 8.59 -9.53
C GLY A 36 18.42 8.16 -10.93
N ALA A 37 19.60 7.55 -11.06
CA ALA A 37 20.09 7.00 -12.32
C ALA A 37 19.28 5.78 -12.80
N LEU A 38 18.87 4.88 -11.90
CA LEU A 38 18.03 3.72 -12.21
C LEU A 38 16.60 4.16 -12.59
N TYR A 39 16.04 5.12 -11.87
CA TYR A 39 14.72 5.71 -12.12
C TYR A 39 14.70 6.51 -13.41
N ALA A 40 15.72 7.33 -13.69
CA ALA A 40 15.82 8.10 -14.94
C ALA A 40 15.88 7.20 -16.19
N ARG A 41 16.34 5.95 -16.05
CA ARG A 41 16.32 4.96 -17.14
C ARG A 41 14.93 4.35 -17.41
N LEU A 42 14.05 4.33 -16.42
CA LEU A 42 12.78 3.58 -16.46
C LEU A 42 11.53 4.47 -16.37
N ALA A 43 11.64 5.63 -15.76
CA ALA A 43 10.55 6.55 -15.42
C ALA A 43 10.85 7.97 -15.96
N PRO A 44 9.82 8.84 -16.08
CA PRO A 44 10.03 10.23 -16.47
C PRO A 44 10.96 10.95 -15.50
N PRO A 45 11.81 11.89 -15.95
CA PRO A 45 12.59 12.72 -15.04
C PRO A 45 11.63 13.49 -14.11
N VAL A 46 11.99 13.58 -12.82
CA VAL A 46 11.17 14.28 -11.82
C VAL A 46 11.52 15.77 -11.84
N PRO A 47 10.62 16.67 -12.25
CA PRO A 47 10.88 18.11 -12.24
C PRO A 47 11.26 18.61 -10.83
N GLY A 48 12.00 19.73 -10.74
CA GLY A 48 12.42 20.31 -9.46
C GLY A 48 11.26 20.57 -8.48
N PHE A 49 10.15 21.13 -8.98
CA PHE A 49 8.96 21.36 -8.16
C PHE A 49 8.36 20.05 -7.61
N ALA A 50 8.38 18.97 -8.40
CA ALA A 50 7.85 17.69 -7.99
C ALA A 50 8.75 16.97 -6.99
N ARG A 51 10.08 17.09 -7.13
CA ARG A 51 11.01 16.63 -6.09
C ARG A 51 10.77 17.32 -4.77
N THR A 52 10.63 18.65 -4.79
CA THR A 52 10.36 19.45 -3.60
C THR A 52 9.02 19.07 -2.98
N GLY A 53 7.96 18.98 -3.78
CA GLY A 53 6.63 18.58 -3.31
C GLY A 53 6.62 17.18 -2.70
N LEU A 54 7.30 16.20 -3.32
CA LEU A 54 7.40 14.84 -2.77
C LEU A 54 8.17 14.80 -1.45
N LEU A 55 9.26 15.56 -1.33
CA LEU A 55 10.01 15.67 -0.08
C LEU A 55 9.16 16.28 1.03
N LEU A 56 8.39 17.33 0.73
CA LEU A 56 7.47 17.94 1.69
C LEU A 56 6.36 16.97 2.11
N ILE A 57 5.77 16.22 1.16
CA ILE A 57 4.78 15.20 1.46
C ILE A 57 5.39 14.09 2.33
N ALA A 58 6.55 13.54 1.95
CA ALA A 58 7.22 12.50 2.71
C ALA A 58 7.59 12.96 4.13
N LEU A 59 8.09 14.19 4.28
CA LEU A 59 8.37 14.79 5.58
C LEU A 59 7.11 14.97 6.42
N ALA A 60 6.01 15.44 5.82
CA ALA A 60 4.74 15.60 6.50
C ALA A 60 4.18 14.24 6.96
N VAL A 61 4.22 13.21 6.10
CA VAL A 61 3.83 11.84 6.44
C VAL A 61 4.69 11.30 7.57
N PHE A 62 6.02 11.40 7.44
CA PHE A 62 6.94 10.95 8.48
C PHE A 62 6.63 11.62 9.83
N THR A 63 6.48 12.94 9.83
CA THR A 63 6.23 13.73 11.04
C THR A 63 4.89 13.38 11.67
N THR A 64 3.82 13.26 10.88
CA THR A 64 2.48 12.96 11.39
C THR A 64 2.34 11.51 11.84
N HIS A 65 3.02 10.57 11.17
CA HIS A 65 2.96 9.13 11.49
C HIS A 65 3.90 8.76 12.63
N TYR A 66 5.14 9.26 12.63
CA TYR A 66 6.09 9.01 13.71
C TYR A 66 5.76 9.85 14.96
N GLY A 67 5.48 11.15 14.77
CA GLY A 67 5.06 12.05 15.85
C GLY A 67 3.80 11.54 16.55
N GLY A 68 2.84 11.00 15.80
CA GLY A 68 1.66 10.35 16.36
C GLY A 68 1.97 9.11 17.22
N LYS A 69 3.08 8.41 16.98
CA LYS A 69 3.45 7.19 17.72
C LYS A 69 4.26 7.45 19.00
N ILE A 70 4.92 8.61 19.09
CA ILE A 70 5.75 9.01 20.22
C ILE A 70 5.04 10.00 21.16
N TYR A 71 3.89 10.53 20.77
CA TYR A 71 3.12 11.44 21.61
C TYR A 71 2.57 10.73 22.86
N PRO A 72 2.78 11.26 24.09
CA PRO A 72 2.43 10.56 25.34
C PRO A 72 0.97 10.14 25.48
N PHE A 73 0.05 10.85 24.83
CA PHE A 73 -1.38 10.57 24.90
C PHE A 73 -1.93 9.86 23.67
N ALA A 74 -1.11 9.55 22.67
CA ALA A 74 -1.58 8.83 21.49
C ALA A 74 -2.14 7.45 21.85
N MET A 75 -3.00 6.91 20.99
CA MET A 75 -3.44 5.51 21.07
C MET A 75 -2.28 4.57 20.71
N TRP A 76 -2.08 3.51 21.50
CA TRP A 76 -0.91 2.63 21.37
C TRP A 76 -1.10 1.52 20.31
N GLY A 77 -2.35 1.26 19.91
CA GLY A 77 -2.69 0.21 18.94
C GLY A 77 -2.07 -1.14 19.29
N ASP A 78 -1.63 -1.85 18.26
CA ASP A 78 -1.06 -3.20 18.36
C ASP A 78 0.46 -3.21 18.64
N ILE A 79 1.04 -2.11 19.14
CA ILE A 79 2.50 -2.04 19.30
C ILE A 79 3.05 -3.12 20.22
N GLY A 80 2.34 -3.43 21.32
CA GLY A 80 2.74 -4.48 22.25
C GLY A 80 2.77 -5.86 21.57
N PHE A 81 1.73 -6.14 20.76
CA PHE A 81 1.68 -7.34 19.94
C PHE A 81 2.89 -7.44 19.00
N HIS A 82 3.21 -6.36 18.26
CA HIS A 82 4.34 -6.36 17.34
C HIS A 82 5.70 -6.47 18.05
N VAL A 83 5.88 -5.86 19.23
CA VAL A 83 7.11 -5.99 20.02
C VAL A 83 7.35 -7.44 20.45
N ASN A 84 6.30 -8.14 20.89
CA ASN A 84 6.40 -9.54 21.28
C ASN A 84 6.72 -10.44 20.08
N ARG A 85 6.05 -10.24 18.93
CA ARG A 85 6.35 -10.99 17.70
C ARG A 85 7.74 -10.72 17.17
N TYR A 86 8.22 -9.48 17.27
CA TYR A 86 9.58 -9.17 16.88
C TYR A 86 10.59 -9.85 17.81
N PHE A 87 10.31 -9.89 19.11
CA PHE A 87 11.12 -10.65 20.07
C PHE A 87 11.13 -12.15 19.76
N ASP A 88 9.98 -12.76 19.45
CA ASP A 88 9.90 -14.17 19.02
C ASP A 88 10.84 -14.46 17.83
N VAL A 89 10.80 -13.60 16.80
CA VAL A 89 11.64 -13.72 15.60
C VAL A 89 13.13 -13.56 15.91
N LEU A 90 13.50 -12.63 16.79
CA LEU A 90 14.90 -12.46 17.20
C LEU A 90 15.43 -13.70 17.96
N ASN A 91 14.56 -14.46 18.61
CA ASN A 91 14.90 -15.73 19.26
C ASN A 91 14.78 -16.94 18.32
N GLY A 92 14.61 -16.71 17.01
CA GLY A 92 14.56 -17.77 16.00
C GLY A 92 13.18 -18.35 15.73
N ASN A 93 12.12 -17.88 16.42
CA ASN A 93 10.76 -18.32 16.13
C ASN A 93 10.16 -17.50 14.98
N VAL A 94 10.20 -18.08 13.77
CA VAL A 94 9.66 -17.45 12.56
C VAL A 94 8.25 -17.90 12.21
N LEU A 95 7.76 -18.99 12.81
CA LEU A 95 6.41 -19.53 12.58
C LEU A 95 5.43 -18.92 13.58
N LEU A 96 4.99 -17.71 13.27
CA LEU A 96 4.09 -16.95 14.12
C LEU A 96 2.62 -17.22 13.77
N LEU A 97 1.80 -17.46 14.80
CA LEU A 97 0.35 -17.54 14.72
C LEU A 97 -0.28 -16.28 15.31
N SER A 98 -1.35 -15.77 14.71
CA SER A 98 -2.14 -14.66 15.27
C SER A 98 -3.62 -15.02 15.27
N ARG A 99 -4.41 -14.36 16.13
CA ARG A 99 -5.86 -14.51 16.19
C ARG A 99 -6.55 -13.19 15.87
N ASN A 100 -7.48 -13.18 14.92
CA ASN A 100 -8.30 -12.02 14.62
C ASN A 100 -9.77 -12.44 14.58
N ARG A 101 -10.61 -11.73 15.36
CA ARG A 101 -12.06 -11.97 15.43
C ARG A 101 -12.44 -13.45 15.67
N GLY A 102 -11.64 -14.17 16.46
CA GLY A 102 -11.87 -15.58 16.79
C GLY A 102 -11.20 -16.58 15.86
N VAL A 103 -10.61 -16.13 14.75
CA VAL A 103 -9.96 -17.00 13.76
C VAL A 103 -8.45 -16.89 13.88
N ASP A 104 -7.79 -18.03 14.06
CA ASP A 104 -6.33 -18.13 14.00
C ASP A 104 -5.86 -18.01 12.55
N PHE A 105 -4.70 -17.42 12.30
CA PHE A 105 -4.15 -17.33 10.95
C PHE A 105 -2.63 -17.22 11.00
N PRO A 106 -1.92 -17.73 9.98
CA PRO A 106 -0.48 -17.58 9.89
C PRO A 106 -0.11 -16.10 9.84
N TYR A 107 0.92 -15.71 10.57
CA TYR A 107 1.37 -14.33 10.69
C TYR A 107 2.78 -14.16 10.11
N PRO A 108 2.90 -13.85 8.81
CA PRO A 108 4.18 -13.88 8.12
C PRO A 108 5.25 -12.93 8.72
N PRO A 109 6.52 -13.37 8.83
CA PRO A 109 7.53 -12.66 9.62
C PRO A 109 8.43 -11.70 8.82
N ALA A 110 8.20 -11.48 7.51
CA ALA A 110 9.19 -10.79 6.65
C ALA A 110 9.58 -9.40 7.17
N PHE A 111 8.63 -8.62 7.69
CA PHE A 111 8.94 -7.31 8.24
C PHE A 111 9.91 -7.41 9.43
N TYR A 112 9.68 -8.34 10.35
CA TYR A 112 10.53 -8.54 11.52
C TYR A 112 11.91 -9.05 11.13
N LEU A 113 12.00 -9.96 10.16
CA LEU A 113 13.27 -10.47 9.63
C LEU A 113 14.09 -9.38 8.97
N LEU A 114 13.46 -8.50 8.18
CA LEU A 114 14.14 -7.36 7.55
C LEU A 114 14.56 -6.30 8.58
N LEU A 115 13.81 -6.17 9.68
CA LEU A 115 14.15 -5.28 10.78
C LEU A 115 15.21 -5.87 11.72
N ALA A 116 15.36 -7.20 11.78
CA ALA A 116 16.22 -7.90 12.73
C ALA A 116 17.68 -7.40 12.77
N PRO A 117 18.37 -7.13 11.64
CA PRO A 117 19.74 -6.61 11.68
C PRO A 117 19.87 -5.28 12.43
N PHE A 118 18.82 -4.46 12.45
CA PHE A 118 18.83 -3.17 13.14
C PHE A 118 18.71 -3.30 14.66
N SER A 119 18.38 -4.48 15.19
CA SER A 119 18.46 -4.74 16.64
C SER A 119 19.88 -4.60 17.19
N LEU A 120 20.90 -4.80 16.33
CA LEU A 120 22.32 -4.63 16.68
C LEU A 120 22.71 -3.18 16.96
N THR A 121 21.86 -2.20 16.62
CA THR A 121 22.07 -0.79 16.94
C THR A 121 21.85 -0.46 18.42
N GLY A 122 21.29 -1.39 19.21
CA GLY A 122 20.94 -1.17 20.61
C GLY A 122 19.65 -0.35 20.80
N LEU A 123 18.97 0.06 19.73
CA LEU A 123 17.69 0.74 19.81
C LEU A 123 16.60 -0.19 20.35
N ASP A 124 15.68 0.36 21.14
CA ASP A 124 14.54 -0.38 21.65
C ASP A 124 13.66 -0.91 20.49
N ARG A 125 13.16 -2.15 20.65
CA ARG A 125 12.35 -2.83 19.63
C ARG A 125 11.12 -2.02 19.22
N ARG A 126 10.48 -1.34 20.17
CA ARG A 126 9.34 -0.47 19.90
C ARG A 126 9.75 0.69 19.00
N VAL A 127 10.88 1.32 19.28
CA VAL A 127 11.41 2.43 18.48
C VAL A 127 11.71 1.95 17.06
N LEU A 128 12.36 0.80 16.91
CA LEU A 128 12.64 0.20 15.59
C LEU A 128 11.38 -0.05 14.78
N LEU A 129 10.33 -0.64 15.40
CA LEU A 129 9.05 -0.91 14.73
C LEU A 129 8.33 0.38 14.34
N GLN A 130 8.27 1.36 15.25
CA GLN A 130 7.60 2.64 15.00
C GLN A 130 8.32 3.46 13.92
N LEU A 131 9.65 3.53 13.99
CA LEU A 131 10.50 4.23 13.03
C LEU A 131 10.45 3.55 11.66
N GLY A 132 10.62 2.23 11.63
CA GLY A 132 10.56 1.43 10.41
C GLY A 132 9.22 1.63 9.69
N GLY A 133 8.10 1.49 10.41
CA GLY A 133 6.77 1.75 9.85
C GLY A 133 6.62 3.18 9.30
N ALA A 134 7.05 4.19 10.05
CA ALA A 134 6.93 5.60 9.62
C ALA A 134 7.78 5.92 8.38
N LEU A 135 8.97 5.31 8.25
CA LEU A 135 9.81 5.46 7.05
C LEU A 135 9.20 4.82 5.82
N LEU A 136 8.59 3.63 5.97
CA LEU A 136 7.91 2.93 4.87
C LEU A 136 6.67 3.71 4.41
N ASP A 137 5.89 4.25 5.34
CA ASP A 137 4.77 5.15 5.02
C ASP A 137 5.28 6.42 4.32
N ALA A 138 6.36 7.04 4.81
CA ALA A 138 6.93 8.24 4.20
C ALA A 138 7.52 8.00 2.79
N ALA A 139 7.96 6.77 2.49
CA ALA A 139 8.45 6.39 1.17
C ALA A 139 7.32 6.06 0.16
N SER A 140 6.17 5.61 0.65
CA SER A 140 5.01 5.20 -0.18
C SER A 140 4.50 6.27 -1.17
N PRO A 141 4.45 7.58 -0.85
CA PRO A 141 3.99 8.63 -1.77
C PRO A 141 4.86 8.72 -3.03
N VAL A 142 6.15 8.41 -2.94
CA VAL A 142 7.06 8.38 -4.08
C VAL A 142 6.68 7.26 -5.05
N LEU A 143 6.26 6.11 -4.53
CA LEU A 143 5.80 4.97 -5.33
C LEU A 143 4.47 5.29 -6.03
N VAL A 144 3.53 5.90 -5.31
CA VAL A 144 2.24 6.36 -5.88
C VAL A 144 2.46 7.41 -6.97
N TYR A 145 3.39 8.35 -6.75
CA TYR A 145 3.80 9.32 -7.77
C TYR A 145 4.36 8.60 -9.01
N ALA A 146 5.24 7.62 -8.84
CA ALA A 146 5.80 6.86 -9.95
C ALA A 146 4.72 6.12 -10.75
N ILE A 147 3.76 5.49 -10.08
CA ILE A 147 2.61 4.82 -10.72
C ILE A 147 1.79 5.82 -11.51
N ALA A 148 1.40 6.95 -10.91
CA ALA A 148 0.56 7.95 -11.56
C ALA A 148 1.24 8.62 -12.79
N THR A 149 2.52 8.94 -12.66
CA THR A 149 3.29 9.61 -13.73
C THR A 149 3.67 8.68 -14.88
N SER A 150 3.76 7.37 -14.62
CA SER A 150 4.10 6.37 -15.63
C SER A 150 3.12 6.36 -16.83
N SER A 151 1.86 6.78 -16.59
CA SER A 151 0.76 6.79 -17.55
C SER A 151 0.72 8.02 -18.46
N GLY A 152 1.52 9.06 -18.17
CA GLY A 152 1.50 10.33 -18.91
C GLY A 152 2.66 10.52 -19.90
N GLU A 153 2.54 11.53 -20.77
CA GLU A 153 3.59 11.94 -21.70
C GLU A 153 4.83 12.51 -21.00
N ARG A 154 6.03 12.17 -21.47
CA ARG A 154 7.29 12.62 -20.85
C ARG A 154 7.54 14.13 -20.97
N ARG A 155 6.88 14.81 -21.92
CA ARG A 155 7.27 16.17 -22.36
C ARG A 155 6.52 17.30 -21.67
N THR A 156 5.53 17.02 -20.82
CA THR A 156 4.73 18.05 -20.15
C THR A 156 4.88 18.01 -18.63
N ALA A 157 4.65 19.13 -17.96
CA ALA A 157 4.64 19.19 -16.49
C ALA A 157 3.37 18.55 -15.87
N GLN A 158 2.38 18.22 -16.69
CA GLN A 158 1.06 17.78 -16.25
C GLN A 158 1.08 16.41 -15.55
N PRO A 159 1.79 15.37 -16.03
CA PRO A 159 1.90 14.10 -15.32
C PRO A 159 2.57 14.24 -13.96
N ALA A 160 3.57 15.11 -13.83
CA ALA A 160 4.22 15.40 -12.56
C ALA A 160 3.25 16.08 -11.57
N ARG A 161 2.45 17.06 -12.00
CA ARG A 161 1.39 17.67 -11.16
C ARG A 161 0.35 16.65 -10.72
N ARG A 162 -0.12 15.80 -11.65
CA ARG A 162 -1.06 14.71 -11.33
C ARG A 162 -0.44 13.72 -10.35
N GLY A 163 0.83 13.36 -10.54
CA GLY A 163 1.56 12.47 -9.64
C GLY A 163 1.66 13.02 -8.22
N LEU A 164 1.94 14.31 -8.07
CA LEU A 164 1.93 14.98 -6.76
C LEU A 164 0.55 14.95 -6.13
N LEU A 165 -0.51 15.19 -6.91
CA LEU A 165 -1.88 15.11 -6.41
C LEU A 165 -2.23 13.69 -5.97
N ALA A 166 -1.85 12.66 -6.73
CA ALA A 166 -2.03 11.26 -6.33
C ALA A 166 -1.27 10.93 -5.03
N ALA A 167 -0.01 11.36 -4.93
CA ALA A 167 0.80 11.20 -3.73
C ALA A 167 0.14 11.88 -2.52
N GLY A 168 -0.38 13.10 -2.69
CA GLY A 168 -1.10 13.84 -1.65
C GLY A 168 -2.40 13.14 -1.22
N ILE A 169 -3.24 12.72 -2.16
CA ILE A 169 -4.49 12.00 -1.87
C ILE A 169 -4.20 10.70 -1.11
N TYR A 170 -3.19 9.93 -1.53
CA TYR A 170 -2.79 8.72 -0.83
C TYR A 170 -2.35 9.02 0.61
N SER A 171 -1.44 9.97 0.76
CA SER A 171 -0.78 10.31 2.03
C SER A 171 -1.71 10.89 3.07
N PHE A 172 -2.61 11.77 2.65
CA PHE A 172 -3.47 12.55 3.53
C PHE A 172 -4.91 12.06 3.55
N SER A 173 -5.17 10.88 2.96
CA SER A 173 -6.39 10.14 3.25
C SER A 173 -6.29 9.51 4.64
N ALA A 174 -7.41 9.38 5.33
CA ALA A 174 -7.43 8.78 6.65
C ALA A 174 -6.96 7.31 6.65
N ALA A 175 -7.10 6.61 5.53
CA ALA A 175 -6.68 5.22 5.37
C ALA A 175 -5.25 4.96 5.88
N THR A 176 -4.27 5.76 5.47
CA THR A 176 -2.85 5.61 5.88
C THR A 176 -2.61 6.00 7.34
N LEU A 177 -3.35 7.00 7.84
CA LEU A 177 -3.26 7.44 9.23
C LEU A 177 -3.84 6.40 10.19
N MET A 178 -4.93 5.72 9.81
CA MET A 178 -5.53 4.66 10.63
C MET A 178 -4.57 3.50 10.85
N THR A 179 -3.85 3.04 9.82
CA THR A 179 -2.86 1.98 9.99
C THR A 179 -1.72 2.36 10.94
N THR A 180 -1.40 3.64 10.99
CA THR A 180 -0.42 4.19 11.93
C THR A 180 -0.93 4.17 13.35
N PHE A 181 -2.15 4.65 13.61
CA PHE A 181 -2.71 4.71 14.97
C PHE A 181 -2.99 3.33 15.55
N TRP A 182 -3.50 2.41 14.74
CA TRP A 182 -3.61 1.01 15.12
C TRP A 182 -2.25 0.30 15.19
N ASN A 183 -1.19 0.95 14.72
CA ASN A 183 0.18 0.48 14.68
C ASN A 183 0.37 -0.89 14.03
N PHE A 184 -0.39 -1.14 12.96
CA PHE A 184 -0.38 -2.39 12.20
C PHE A 184 0.92 -2.50 11.37
N SER A 185 2.03 -2.81 12.03
CA SER A 185 3.37 -2.61 11.48
C SER A 185 3.68 -3.52 10.29
N THR A 186 3.30 -4.81 10.36
CA THR A 186 3.42 -5.75 9.22
C THR A 186 2.50 -5.37 8.06
N HIS A 187 1.37 -4.75 8.35
CA HIS A 187 0.45 -4.26 7.33
C HIS A 187 1.00 -3.02 6.62
N ILE A 188 1.56 -2.05 7.36
CA ILE A 188 2.27 -0.89 6.78
C ILE A 188 3.38 -1.39 5.86
N PHE A 189 4.18 -2.35 6.32
CA PHE A 189 5.21 -2.97 5.51
C PHE A 189 4.65 -3.65 4.25
N ALA A 190 3.62 -4.47 4.37
CA ALA A 190 3.03 -5.17 3.23
C ALA A 190 2.37 -4.21 2.24
N GLN A 191 1.76 -3.11 2.70
CA GLN A 191 1.23 -2.04 1.86
C GLN A 191 2.35 -1.37 1.06
N TRP A 192 3.46 -1.03 1.70
CA TRP A 192 4.62 -0.46 1.03
C TRP A 192 5.23 -1.43 0.00
N ALA A 193 5.42 -2.69 0.39
CA ALA A 193 5.98 -3.73 -0.49
C ALA A 193 5.07 -3.98 -1.70
N HIS A 194 3.75 -3.97 -1.48
CA HIS A 194 2.74 -4.02 -2.53
C HIS A 194 2.85 -2.83 -3.49
N LEU A 195 2.92 -1.60 -2.98
CA LEU A 195 3.12 -0.41 -3.81
C LEU A 195 4.40 -0.50 -4.65
N LEU A 196 5.48 -1.01 -4.07
CA LEU A 196 6.75 -1.19 -4.74
C LEU A 196 6.64 -2.21 -5.88
N LEU A 197 5.94 -3.33 -5.64
CA LEU A 197 5.64 -4.33 -6.67
C LEU A 197 4.75 -3.76 -7.78
N ILE A 198 3.69 -3.03 -7.45
CA ILE A 198 2.82 -2.38 -8.46
C ILE A 198 3.61 -1.38 -9.30
N ALA A 199 4.44 -0.54 -8.67
CA ALA A 199 5.31 0.39 -9.38
C ALA A 199 6.29 -0.35 -10.31
N ALA A 200 6.93 -1.42 -9.84
CA ALA A 200 7.84 -2.24 -10.64
C ALA A 200 7.13 -2.87 -11.85
N LEU A 201 5.94 -3.44 -11.67
CA LEU A 201 5.14 -4.03 -12.75
C LEU A 201 4.77 -2.98 -13.81
N VAL A 202 4.32 -1.81 -13.38
CA VAL A 202 3.95 -0.71 -14.28
C VAL A 202 5.16 -0.19 -15.07
N LEU A 203 6.30 -0.01 -14.41
CA LEU A 203 7.54 0.44 -15.05
C LEU A 203 8.12 -0.62 -16.01
N LEU A 204 8.06 -1.90 -15.63
CA LEU A 204 8.45 -3.00 -16.51
C LEU A 204 7.57 -3.01 -17.76
N TRP A 205 6.26 -2.88 -17.60
CA TRP A 205 5.33 -2.87 -18.73
C TRP A 205 5.57 -1.69 -19.68
N ARG A 206 5.87 -0.51 -19.11
CA ARG A 206 6.30 0.67 -19.86
C ARG A 206 7.58 0.41 -20.65
N ALA A 207 8.57 -0.25 -20.06
CA ALA A 207 9.83 -0.59 -20.71
C ALA A 207 9.64 -1.61 -21.85
N LEU A 208 8.81 -2.63 -21.65
CA LEU A 208 8.47 -3.63 -22.67
C LEU A 208 7.80 -3.00 -23.89
N ALA A 209 6.93 -2.01 -23.65
CA ALA A 209 6.20 -1.29 -24.69
C ALA A 209 7.05 -0.32 -25.52
N GLY A 210 8.10 0.28 -24.93
CA GLY A 210 9.00 1.23 -25.61
C GLY A 210 9.81 0.63 -26.76
N THR A 211 9.70 -0.67 -27.02
CA THR A 211 10.44 -1.40 -28.05
C THR A 211 9.84 -1.28 -29.46
N LYS A 212 8.65 -0.68 -29.63
CA LYS A 212 7.91 -0.71 -30.91
C LYS A 212 7.50 0.65 -31.53
N SER A 213 7.62 1.80 -30.86
CA SER A 213 6.91 3.01 -31.34
C SER A 213 7.54 4.39 -31.07
N GLU A 214 8.76 4.51 -30.55
CA GLU A 214 9.41 5.83 -30.41
C GLU A 214 10.78 5.86 -31.12
N PRO A 215 11.09 6.88 -31.94
CA PRO A 215 12.43 7.09 -32.45
C PRO A 215 13.35 7.49 -31.29
N ALA A 216 14.32 6.62 -31.01
CA ALA A 216 15.52 6.83 -30.19
C ALA A 216 15.30 7.31 -28.73
N ALA A 217 14.87 6.40 -27.85
CA ALA A 217 15.58 6.23 -26.58
C ALA A 217 16.54 5.04 -26.77
N PRO A 218 17.82 5.14 -26.35
CA PRO A 218 18.80 4.09 -26.61
C PRO A 218 18.30 2.77 -26.01
N ASN A 219 18.09 1.77 -26.87
CA ASN A 219 17.94 0.34 -26.59
C ASN A 219 17.97 -0.03 -25.10
N ALA A 220 16.93 0.31 -24.34
CA ALA A 220 16.77 -0.19 -22.99
C ALA A 220 16.27 -1.63 -23.14
N LYS A 221 17.17 -2.53 -23.52
CA LYS A 221 16.92 -3.97 -23.51
C LYS A 221 16.49 -4.29 -22.08
N VAL A 222 15.25 -4.76 -21.93
CA VAL A 222 14.78 -5.24 -20.63
C VAL A 222 15.75 -6.33 -20.18
N ALA A 223 16.48 -6.05 -19.10
CA ALA A 223 17.36 -7.02 -18.46
C ALA A 223 16.48 -8.06 -17.77
N TRP A 224 15.97 -9.01 -18.55
CA TRP A 224 15.00 -10.00 -18.10
C TRP A 224 15.46 -10.76 -16.86
N PRO A 225 16.69 -11.28 -16.75
CA PRO A 225 17.12 -11.99 -15.53
C PRO A 225 16.98 -11.12 -14.27
N LEU A 226 17.46 -9.88 -14.33
CA LEU A 226 17.35 -8.94 -13.21
C LEU A 226 15.90 -8.55 -12.90
N SER A 227 15.10 -8.34 -13.94
CA SER A 227 13.67 -7.98 -13.78
C SER A 227 12.89 -9.12 -13.14
N LEU A 228 13.13 -10.36 -13.57
CA LEU A 228 12.47 -11.56 -13.03
C LEU A 228 12.92 -11.82 -11.59
N ALA A 229 14.22 -11.67 -11.28
CA ALA A 229 14.72 -11.78 -9.92
C ALA A 229 14.12 -10.72 -8.98
N ALA A 230 14.03 -9.47 -9.45
CA ALA A 230 13.40 -8.39 -8.70
C ALA A 230 11.91 -8.65 -8.47
N LEU A 231 11.15 -9.06 -9.49
CA LEU A 231 9.74 -9.41 -9.33
C LEU A 231 9.54 -10.59 -8.39
N PHE A 232 10.36 -11.64 -8.50
CA PHE A 232 10.32 -12.78 -7.60
C PHE A 232 10.51 -12.33 -6.15
N PHE A 233 11.57 -11.56 -5.87
CA PHE A 233 11.84 -11.05 -4.53
C PHE A 233 10.69 -10.18 -4.00
N LEU A 234 10.23 -9.20 -4.80
CA LEU A 234 9.14 -8.30 -4.44
C LEU A 234 7.83 -9.05 -4.17
N GLN A 235 7.53 -10.07 -4.96
CA GLN A 235 6.35 -10.91 -4.77
C GLN A 235 6.47 -11.73 -3.48
N SER A 236 7.62 -12.36 -3.23
CA SER A 236 7.89 -13.14 -2.02
C SER A 236 7.79 -12.29 -0.74
N ILE A 237 8.35 -11.07 -0.72
CA ILE A 237 8.23 -10.20 0.46
C ILE A 237 6.79 -9.74 0.71
N VAL A 238 5.96 -9.58 -0.32
CA VAL A 238 4.54 -9.25 -0.15
C VAL A 238 3.79 -10.44 0.43
N TYR A 239 4.02 -11.63 -0.10
CA TYR A 239 3.39 -12.86 0.39
C TYR A 239 3.79 -13.22 1.81
N LEU A 240 5.04 -12.93 2.19
CA LEU A 240 5.58 -13.14 3.52
C LEU A 240 5.47 -11.89 4.42
N GLY A 241 4.82 -10.82 3.95
CA GLY A 241 4.66 -9.58 4.70
C GLY A 241 3.40 -9.54 5.54
N HIS A 242 2.27 -9.98 4.98
CA HIS A 242 0.98 -10.02 5.67
C HIS A 242 0.00 -10.95 4.95
N PHE A 243 -0.73 -11.79 5.69
CA PHE A 243 -1.65 -12.79 5.15
C PHE A 243 -2.71 -12.21 4.20
N GLY A 244 -3.34 -11.09 4.59
CA GLY A 244 -4.30 -10.41 3.72
C GLY A 244 -3.72 -9.92 2.39
N PHE A 245 -2.45 -9.51 2.37
CA PHE A 245 -1.78 -9.10 1.12
C PHE A 245 -1.38 -10.27 0.27
N TRP A 246 -1.01 -11.41 0.87
CA TRP A 246 -0.80 -12.65 0.14
C TRP A 246 -2.05 -13.03 -0.66
N MET A 247 -3.24 -13.07 -0.02
CA MET A 247 -4.49 -13.38 -0.71
C MET A 247 -4.82 -12.34 -1.80
N ASN A 248 -4.81 -11.06 -1.46
CA ASN A 248 -5.16 -9.99 -2.40
C ASN A 248 -4.23 -9.96 -3.62
N MET A 249 -2.92 -10.14 -3.41
CA MET A 249 -1.96 -10.16 -4.52
C MET A 249 -1.96 -11.46 -5.30
N SER A 250 -2.30 -12.59 -4.69
CA SER A 250 -2.51 -13.85 -5.42
C SER A 250 -3.65 -13.71 -6.42
N LEU A 251 -4.78 -13.13 -5.99
CA LEU A 251 -5.93 -12.85 -6.84
C LEU A 251 -5.58 -11.82 -7.94
N LEU A 252 -4.91 -10.72 -7.57
CA LEU A 252 -4.56 -9.68 -8.54
C LEU A 252 -3.60 -10.20 -9.62
N SER A 253 -2.58 -10.96 -9.22
CA SER A 253 -1.66 -11.61 -10.15
C SER A 253 -2.38 -12.63 -11.03
N GLY A 254 -3.33 -13.40 -10.50
CA GLY A 254 -4.17 -14.31 -11.29
C GLY A 254 -4.97 -13.58 -12.37
N ILE A 255 -5.64 -12.48 -12.01
CA ILE A 255 -6.35 -11.60 -12.96
C ILE A 255 -5.38 -11.06 -14.02
N GLY A 256 -4.21 -10.60 -13.59
CA GLY A 256 -3.16 -10.09 -14.48
C GLY A 256 -2.67 -11.14 -15.48
N LEU A 257 -2.42 -12.37 -15.02
CA LEU A 257 -1.99 -13.49 -15.85
C LEU A 257 -3.08 -13.93 -16.84
N LEU A 258 -4.35 -13.94 -16.42
CA LEU A 258 -5.47 -14.20 -17.31
C LEU A 258 -5.56 -13.14 -18.42
N ALA A 259 -5.42 -11.87 -18.06
CA ALA A 259 -5.39 -10.77 -19.03
C ALA A 259 -4.20 -10.89 -20.00
N LEU A 260 -3.03 -11.34 -19.53
CA LEU A 260 -1.86 -11.61 -20.37
C LEU A 260 -2.09 -12.78 -21.31
N LEU A 261 -2.73 -13.87 -20.84
CA LEU A 261 -3.10 -15.01 -21.66
C LEU A 261 -4.05 -14.58 -22.79
N VAL A 262 -5.10 -13.83 -22.47
CA VAL A 262 -6.03 -13.27 -23.47
C VAL A 262 -5.30 -12.36 -24.45
N ALA A 263 -4.36 -11.53 -23.97
CA ALA A 263 -3.56 -10.66 -24.83
C ALA A 263 -2.60 -11.45 -25.75
N ALA A 264 -2.04 -12.56 -25.27
CA ALA A 264 -1.17 -13.44 -26.04
C ALA A 264 -1.94 -14.21 -27.12
N ILE A 265 -3.13 -14.74 -26.78
CA ILE A 265 -4.06 -15.36 -27.74
C ILE A 265 -4.42 -14.37 -28.85
N ARG A 266 -4.66 -13.10 -28.48
CA ARG A 266 -4.94 -12.00 -29.42
C ARG A 266 -3.69 -11.43 -30.11
N ARG A 267 -2.53 -12.06 -29.96
CA ARG A 267 -1.23 -11.65 -30.54
C ARG A 267 -0.80 -10.21 -30.19
N ARG A 268 -1.31 -9.65 -29.09
CA ARG A 268 -0.96 -8.30 -28.60
C ARG A 268 0.29 -8.29 -27.74
N VAL A 269 0.67 -9.45 -27.19
CA VAL A 269 1.84 -9.67 -26.34
C VAL A 269 2.48 -11.00 -26.75
N ALA A 270 3.82 -11.09 -26.71
CA ALA A 270 4.52 -12.34 -27.00
C ALA A 270 4.27 -13.39 -25.91
N TRP A 271 4.05 -14.65 -26.30
CA TRP A 271 3.86 -15.77 -25.37
C TRP A 271 5.02 -15.92 -24.36
N SER A 272 6.24 -15.63 -24.77
CA SER A 272 7.42 -15.67 -23.90
C SER A 272 7.32 -14.71 -22.71
N VAL A 273 6.66 -13.57 -22.86
CA VAL A 273 6.39 -12.65 -21.74
C VAL A 273 5.39 -13.27 -20.77
N GLY A 274 4.32 -13.87 -21.28
CA GLY A 274 3.32 -14.58 -20.47
C GLY A 274 3.94 -15.70 -19.63
N TRP A 275 4.73 -16.58 -20.26
CA TRP A 275 5.41 -17.69 -19.57
C TRP A 275 6.41 -17.22 -18.52
N ARG A 276 7.17 -16.16 -18.79
CA ARG A 276 8.13 -15.60 -17.82
C ARG A 276 7.43 -15.04 -16.59
N LEU A 277 6.35 -14.31 -16.79
CA LEU A 277 5.58 -13.73 -15.68
C LEU A 277 4.81 -14.80 -14.89
N LEU A 278 4.26 -15.80 -15.57
CA LEU A 278 3.66 -16.97 -14.91
C LEU A 278 4.72 -17.71 -14.08
N GLY A 279 5.90 -17.97 -14.65
CA GLY A 279 6.98 -18.66 -13.97
C GLY A 279 7.42 -17.95 -12.69
N VAL A 280 7.61 -16.62 -12.74
CA VAL A 280 7.97 -15.83 -11.54
C VAL A 280 6.85 -15.83 -10.50
N PHE A 281 5.60 -15.67 -10.93
CA PHE A 281 4.45 -15.71 -10.02
C PHE A 281 4.35 -17.07 -9.29
N MET A 282 4.44 -18.17 -10.05
CA MET A 282 4.38 -19.52 -9.49
C MET A 282 5.59 -19.82 -8.59
N ALA A 283 6.79 -19.40 -8.98
CA ALA A 283 7.98 -19.57 -8.16
C ALA A 283 7.86 -18.83 -6.82
N ALA A 284 7.41 -17.57 -6.83
CA ALA A 284 7.22 -16.81 -5.60
C ALA A 284 6.13 -17.41 -4.70
N GLN A 285 5.04 -17.92 -5.29
CA GLN A 285 3.98 -18.61 -4.55
C GLN A 285 4.49 -19.89 -3.90
N LEU A 286 5.15 -20.75 -4.68
CA LEU A 286 5.71 -22.00 -4.19
C LEU A 286 6.71 -21.74 -3.06
N VAL A 287 7.57 -20.73 -3.20
CA VAL A 287 8.51 -20.37 -2.14
C VAL A 287 7.79 -19.92 -0.87
N ALA A 288 6.79 -19.05 -0.97
CA ALA A 288 6.03 -18.62 0.22
C ALA A 288 5.27 -19.78 0.87
N VAL A 289 4.68 -20.66 0.05
CA VAL A 289 3.95 -21.83 0.55
C VAL A 289 4.88 -22.84 1.19
N LEU A 290 5.93 -23.27 0.49
CA LEU A 290 6.84 -24.30 0.97
C LEU A 290 7.61 -23.87 2.21
N LEU A 291 8.08 -22.61 2.27
CA LEU A 291 8.91 -22.13 3.38
C LEU A 291 8.12 -21.70 4.61
N PHE A 292 6.85 -21.30 4.45
CA PHE A 292 6.08 -20.72 5.56
C PHE A 292 4.68 -21.32 5.69
N TYR A 293 3.84 -21.22 4.67
CA TYR A 293 2.42 -21.59 4.81
C TYR A 293 2.17 -23.10 4.94
N SER A 294 3.09 -23.93 4.47
CA SER A 294 3.05 -25.40 4.58
C SER A 294 3.00 -25.86 6.04
N ALA A 295 3.66 -25.15 6.95
CA ALA A 295 3.64 -25.41 8.39
C ALA A 295 2.24 -25.26 9.01
N TYR A 296 1.32 -24.59 8.33
CA TYR A 296 -0.05 -24.33 8.79
C TYR A 296 -1.10 -25.13 8.01
N THR A 297 -0.70 -26.18 7.29
CA THR A 297 -1.64 -27.02 6.53
C THR A 297 -2.75 -27.59 7.41
N GLY A 298 -2.42 -28.04 8.63
CA GLY A 298 -3.42 -28.50 9.61
C GLY A 298 -4.46 -27.42 9.94
N LEU A 299 -3.99 -26.21 10.24
CA LEU A 299 -4.85 -25.05 10.49
C LEU A 299 -5.78 -24.77 9.31
N PHE A 300 -5.26 -24.74 8.07
CA PHE A 300 -6.10 -24.49 6.89
C PHE A 300 -7.15 -25.59 6.66
N LEU A 301 -6.81 -26.85 6.92
CA LEU A 301 -7.75 -27.96 6.83
C LEU A 301 -8.87 -27.84 7.88
N GLU A 302 -8.53 -27.48 9.12
CA GLU A 302 -9.52 -27.22 10.18
C GLU A 302 -10.44 -26.06 9.82
N GLN A 303 -9.88 -24.97 9.29
CA GLN A 303 -10.68 -23.81 8.85
C GLN A 303 -11.59 -24.15 7.66
N ALA A 304 -11.11 -24.96 6.72
CA ALA A 304 -11.92 -25.44 5.62
C ALA A 304 -13.08 -26.31 6.13
N ARG A 305 -12.83 -27.20 7.10
CA ARG A 305 -13.88 -28.01 7.75
C ARG A 305 -14.89 -27.16 8.50
N ALA A 306 -14.43 -26.19 9.29
CA ALA A 306 -15.31 -25.28 10.04
C ALA A 306 -16.15 -24.40 9.10
N THR A 307 -15.57 -23.95 7.99
CA THR A 307 -16.28 -23.19 6.97
C THR A 307 -17.30 -24.06 6.23
N ALA A 308 -16.98 -25.33 5.96
CA ALA A 308 -17.88 -26.25 5.29
C ALA A 308 -19.10 -26.63 6.16
N SER A 309 -18.93 -26.73 7.49
CA SER A 309 -20.02 -27.09 8.39
C SER A 309 -20.88 -25.91 8.84
N GLY A 310 -20.29 -24.73 9.05
CA GLY A 310 -20.97 -23.58 9.65
C GLY A 310 -20.79 -22.25 8.91
N GLY A 311 -20.22 -22.26 7.70
CA GLY A 311 -19.90 -21.05 6.95
C GLY A 311 -18.82 -20.18 7.62
N LEU A 312 -18.66 -18.94 7.15
CA LEU A 312 -17.67 -18.00 7.70
C LEU A 312 -18.03 -17.48 9.10
N THR A 313 -19.28 -17.63 9.54
CA THR A 313 -19.73 -17.36 10.91
C THR A 313 -19.35 -18.50 11.85
N GLY A 314 -19.53 -19.75 11.41
CA GLY A 314 -19.05 -20.95 12.10
C GLY A 314 -17.53 -20.95 12.26
N LEU A 315 -16.79 -20.58 11.22
CA LEU A 315 -15.33 -20.38 11.29
C LEU A 315 -14.92 -19.37 12.37
N ALA A 316 -15.64 -18.26 12.48
CA ALA A 316 -15.36 -17.22 13.48
C ALA A 316 -15.84 -17.58 14.89
N GLY A 317 -16.66 -18.63 15.04
CA GLY A 317 -17.38 -18.93 16.28
C GLY A 317 -18.31 -17.80 16.71
N ARG A 318 -18.91 -17.07 15.76
CA ARG A 318 -19.72 -15.86 16.02
C ARG A 318 -21.02 -15.89 15.23
N GLY A 319 -22.07 -15.30 15.81
CA GLY A 319 -23.34 -15.07 15.11
C GLY A 319 -23.19 -14.12 13.90
N ALA A 320 -24.13 -14.21 12.97
CA ALA A 320 -24.19 -13.30 11.83
C ALA A 320 -24.43 -11.86 12.29
N VAL A 321 -23.73 -10.92 11.66
CA VAL A 321 -23.92 -9.49 11.92
C VAL A 321 -25.11 -8.96 11.14
N ASP A 322 -25.89 -8.09 11.80
CA ASP A 322 -27.02 -7.43 11.18
C ASP A 322 -26.61 -6.60 9.94
N ARG A 323 -27.42 -6.70 8.88
CA ARG A 323 -27.14 -6.04 7.59
C ARG A 323 -27.22 -4.52 7.69
N THR A 324 -28.08 -3.98 8.55
CA THR A 324 -28.16 -2.52 8.77
C THR A 324 -26.87 -2.01 9.39
N LEU A 325 -26.33 -2.73 10.37
CA LEU A 325 -25.04 -2.39 10.96
C LEU A 325 -23.89 -2.46 9.92
N LEU A 326 -23.88 -3.49 9.07
CA LEU A 326 -22.89 -3.61 7.98
C LEU A 326 -22.99 -2.43 7.00
N TRP A 327 -24.21 -2.03 6.62
CA TRP A 327 -24.43 -0.91 5.73
C TRP A 327 -23.98 0.43 6.34
N ASN A 328 -24.38 0.68 7.59
CA ASN A 328 -23.98 1.89 8.33
C ASN A 328 -22.46 1.97 8.48
N THR A 329 -21.80 0.84 8.77
CA THR A 329 -20.35 0.77 8.90
C THR A 329 -19.65 1.00 7.56
N LEU A 330 -20.13 0.38 6.48
CA LEU A 330 -19.57 0.58 5.14
C LEU A 330 -19.70 2.05 4.71
N TRP A 331 -20.87 2.65 4.93
CA TRP A 331 -21.12 4.04 4.56
C TRP A 331 -20.25 5.01 5.37
N ASP A 332 -20.32 4.91 6.69
CA ASP A 332 -19.64 5.85 7.57
C ASP A 332 -18.14 5.56 7.64
N ALA A 333 -17.75 4.41 8.19
CA ALA A 333 -16.35 4.07 8.36
C ALA A 333 -15.67 3.87 7.00
N GLY A 334 -16.26 3.09 6.10
CA GLY A 334 -15.65 2.70 4.83
C GLY A 334 -15.56 3.81 3.78
N PHE A 335 -16.66 4.48 3.45
CA PHE A 335 -16.66 5.49 2.39
C PHE A 335 -16.32 6.89 2.90
N ARG A 336 -17.01 7.36 3.94
CA ARG A 336 -16.84 8.73 4.44
C ARG A 336 -15.50 8.89 5.15
N VAL A 337 -15.27 8.10 6.19
CA VAL A 337 -14.15 8.31 7.12
C VAL A 337 -12.81 7.92 6.49
N HIS A 338 -12.69 6.78 5.80
CA HIS A 338 -11.42 6.34 5.22
C HIS A 338 -10.91 7.19 4.05
N PHE A 339 -11.82 7.59 3.14
CA PHE A 339 -11.46 8.19 1.85
C PHE A 339 -12.08 9.56 1.60
N GLY A 340 -12.72 10.16 2.62
CA GLY A 340 -13.34 11.48 2.50
C GLY A 340 -14.50 11.51 1.51
N LEU A 341 -15.24 10.40 1.35
CA LEU A 341 -16.37 10.19 0.43
C LEU A 341 -16.05 10.32 -1.07
N PHE A 342 -15.43 11.41 -1.51
CA PHE A 342 -15.31 11.80 -2.92
C PHE A 342 -14.19 11.08 -3.68
N ALA A 343 -13.15 10.60 -2.99
CA ALA A 343 -12.01 9.98 -3.67
C ALA A 343 -12.41 8.70 -4.42
N ILE A 344 -13.32 7.88 -3.85
CA ILE A 344 -13.79 6.64 -4.47
C ILE A 344 -14.57 6.92 -5.77
N PRO A 345 -15.66 7.74 -5.78
CA PRO A 345 -16.36 8.10 -7.01
C PRO A 345 -15.43 8.68 -8.08
N LEU A 346 -14.53 9.60 -7.70
CA LEU A 346 -13.56 10.17 -8.63
C LEU A 346 -12.65 9.10 -9.23
N ALA A 347 -12.21 8.12 -8.43
CA ALA A 347 -11.40 7.02 -8.92
C ALA A 347 -12.16 6.12 -9.90
N LEU A 348 -13.44 5.81 -9.63
CA LEU A 348 -14.27 5.01 -10.54
C LEU A 348 -14.53 5.74 -11.86
N ILE A 349 -14.82 7.05 -11.82
CA ILE A 349 -14.97 7.88 -13.02
C ILE A 349 -13.71 7.82 -13.88
N SER A 350 -12.52 7.77 -13.27
CA SER A 350 -11.25 7.70 -14.00
C SER A 350 -11.08 6.44 -14.87
N LEU A 351 -11.77 5.35 -14.53
CA LEU A 351 -11.78 4.11 -15.31
C LEU A 351 -12.65 4.24 -16.57
N ALA A 352 -13.71 5.05 -16.51
CA ALA A 352 -14.64 5.28 -17.60
C ALA A 352 -14.18 6.38 -18.58
N LEU A 353 -13.24 7.24 -18.16
CA LEU A 353 -12.82 8.39 -18.94
C LEU A 353 -12.02 8.01 -20.20
N PRO A 354 -12.32 8.65 -21.35
CA PRO A 354 -11.59 8.41 -22.59
C PRO A 354 -10.12 8.80 -22.43
N TRP A 355 -9.26 8.15 -23.20
CA TRP A 355 -7.83 8.32 -23.04
C TRP A 355 -7.36 9.62 -23.72
N PRO A 356 -6.66 10.55 -23.02
CA PRO A 356 -6.12 11.74 -23.68
C PRO A 356 -5.17 11.36 -24.81
N ARG A 357 -5.18 12.19 -25.85
CA ARG A 357 -4.19 12.14 -26.93
C ARG A 357 -2.79 12.25 -26.31
N GLY A 358 -1.88 11.38 -26.74
CA GLY A 358 -0.51 11.37 -26.24
C GLY A 358 -0.20 10.41 -25.09
N ALA A 359 -1.20 9.83 -24.42
CA ALA A 359 -0.95 8.93 -23.29
C ALA A 359 0.01 7.77 -23.63
N ASN A 360 0.85 7.36 -22.68
CA ASN A 360 1.60 6.11 -22.81
C ASN A 360 0.60 4.94 -22.68
N ILE A 361 -0.02 4.57 -23.80
CA ILE A 361 -1.13 3.61 -23.88
C ILE A 361 -0.77 2.31 -23.15
N PRO A 362 0.43 1.74 -23.30
CA PRO A 362 0.76 0.48 -22.62
C PRO A 362 0.87 0.64 -21.10
N ALA A 363 1.64 1.61 -20.59
CA ALA A 363 1.77 1.84 -19.15
C ALA A 363 0.41 2.11 -18.51
N ARG A 364 -0.43 2.90 -19.18
CA ARG A 364 -1.78 3.20 -18.71
C ARG A 364 -2.70 1.98 -18.74
N ARG A 365 -2.59 1.10 -19.74
CA ARG A 365 -3.33 -0.18 -19.76
C ARG A 365 -2.92 -1.06 -18.59
N ALA A 366 -1.63 -1.11 -18.24
CA ALA A 366 -1.18 -1.84 -17.05
C ALA A 366 -1.75 -1.22 -15.76
N VAL A 367 -1.68 0.10 -15.61
CA VAL A 367 -2.29 0.79 -14.46
C VAL A 367 -3.79 0.53 -14.38
N ALA A 368 -4.52 0.63 -15.50
CA ALA A 368 -5.95 0.39 -15.56
C ALA A 368 -6.32 -1.08 -15.25
N LEU A 369 -5.54 -2.05 -15.75
CA LEU A 369 -5.72 -3.46 -15.45
C LEU A 369 -5.50 -3.74 -13.95
N LEU A 370 -4.39 -3.24 -13.39
CA LEU A 370 -4.06 -3.44 -11.99
C LEU A 370 -5.05 -2.72 -11.07
N ALA A 371 -5.44 -1.50 -11.40
CA ALA A 371 -6.45 -0.73 -10.65
C ALA A 371 -7.82 -1.40 -10.75
N GLY A 372 -8.25 -1.81 -11.94
CA GLY A 372 -9.51 -2.53 -12.17
C GLY A 372 -9.56 -3.84 -11.40
N GLY A 373 -8.51 -4.66 -11.47
CA GLY A 373 -8.40 -5.89 -10.68
C GLY A 373 -8.41 -5.61 -9.17
N THR A 374 -7.74 -4.54 -8.73
CA THR A 374 -7.76 -4.09 -7.33
C THR A 374 -9.18 -3.73 -6.88
N PHE A 375 -9.96 -3.01 -7.71
CA PHE A 375 -11.35 -2.68 -7.40
C PHE A 375 -12.27 -3.89 -7.41
N VAL A 376 -12.07 -4.85 -8.34
CA VAL A 376 -12.84 -6.10 -8.36
C VAL A 376 -12.62 -6.90 -7.07
N ILE A 377 -11.36 -7.04 -6.65
CA ILE A 377 -10.99 -7.73 -5.40
C ILE A 377 -11.56 -6.97 -4.20
N ALA A 378 -11.45 -5.64 -4.19
CA ALA A 378 -12.00 -4.81 -3.13
C ALA A 378 -13.53 -4.95 -3.02
N LEU A 379 -14.24 -4.91 -4.15
CA LEU A 379 -15.68 -5.11 -4.20
C LEU A 379 -16.06 -6.51 -3.72
N PHE A 380 -15.35 -7.54 -4.15
CA PHE A 380 -15.59 -8.92 -3.70
C PHE A 380 -15.49 -9.03 -2.17
N PHE A 381 -14.43 -8.47 -1.56
CA PHE A 381 -14.28 -8.49 -0.11
C PHE A 381 -15.22 -7.53 0.63
N ALA A 382 -15.68 -6.45 0.00
CA ALA A 382 -16.69 -5.56 0.57
C ALA A 382 -18.09 -6.20 0.61
N VAL A 383 -18.41 -7.05 -0.38
CA VAL A 383 -19.70 -7.76 -0.47
C VAL A 383 -19.72 -9.00 0.42
N LEU A 384 -18.58 -9.64 0.66
CA LEU A 384 -18.48 -10.89 1.40
C LEU A 384 -19.18 -10.86 2.79
N PRO A 385 -19.06 -9.80 3.62
CA PRO A 385 -19.79 -9.69 4.88
C PRO A 385 -21.32 -9.68 4.72
N PHE A 386 -21.85 -9.08 3.65
CA PHE A 386 -23.30 -9.03 3.42
C PHE A 386 -23.88 -10.39 3.03
N VAL A 387 -23.09 -11.21 2.34
CA VAL A 387 -23.48 -12.56 1.93
C VAL A 387 -23.32 -13.54 3.09
N SER A 388 -22.19 -13.46 3.81
CA SER A 388 -21.84 -14.45 4.83
C SER A 388 -22.28 -14.10 6.25
N GLY A 389 -22.62 -12.84 6.53
CA GLY A 389 -22.84 -12.32 7.89
C GLY A 389 -21.56 -12.26 8.73
N SER A 390 -20.41 -12.62 8.15
CA SER A 390 -19.13 -12.68 8.87
C SER A 390 -18.40 -11.34 8.79
N THR A 391 -17.73 -11.00 9.88
CA THR A 391 -16.84 -9.84 9.97
C THR A 391 -15.40 -10.18 9.56
N LEU A 392 -15.18 -11.34 8.94
CA LEU A 392 -13.89 -11.72 8.39
C LEU A 392 -13.70 -11.08 7.01
N SER A 393 -13.34 -9.79 6.98
CA SER A 393 -12.89 -9.12 5.75
C SER A 393 -11.37 -8.99 5.73
N THR A 394 -10.79 -9.10 4.54
CA THR A 394 -9.41 -8.67 4.32
C THR A 394 -9.37 -7.14 4.39
N ARG A 395 -8.19 -6.53 4.56
CA ARG A 395 -8.04 -5.06 4.60
C ARG A 395 -8.12 -4.46 3.19
N TRP A 396 -9.25 -4.65 2.54
CA TRP A 396 -9.47 -4.35 1.12
C TRP A 396 -9.48 -2.83 0.82
N LEU A 397 -9.90 -2.01 1.79
CA LEU A 397 -9.81 -0.55 1.70
C LEU A 397 -8.37 -0.10 1.52
N MET A 398 -7.45 -0.59 2.36
CA MET A 398 -6.03 -0.24 2.27
C MET A 398 -5.37 -0.76 1.00
N PHE A 399 -5.70 -2.00 0.62
CA PHE A 399 -5.24 -2.60 -0.63
C PHE A 399 -5.61 -1.75 -1.85
N SER A 400 -6.79 -1.11 -1.84
CA SER A 400 -7.28 -0.25 -2.93
C SER A 400 -6.87 1.22 -2.87
N ALA A 401 -6.26 1.68 -1.77
CA ALA A 401 -5.91 3.08 -1.55
C ALA A 401 -5.04 3.68 -2.67
N TRP A 402 -4.10 2.90 -3.23
CA TRP A 402 -3.25 3.36 -4.34
C TRP A 402 -4.06 3.62 -5.62
N ALA A 403 -4.98 2.71 -5.95
CA ALA A 403 -5.81 2.78 -7.14
C ALA A 403 -6.80 3.95 -7.01
N ILE A 404 -7.36 4.15 -5.81
CA ILE A 404 -8.19 5.29 -5.47
C ILE A 404 -7.42 6.59 -5.68
N ALA A 405 -6.21 6.72 -5.10
CA ALA A 405 -5.42 7.94 -5.22
C ALA A 405 -5.01 8.26 -6.67
N VAL A 406 -4.54 7.26 -7.42
CA VAL A 406 -4.14 7.41 -8.83
C VAL A 406 -5.34 7.75 -9.72
N GLY A 407 -6.49 7.14 -9.49
CA GLY A 407 -7.73 7.40 -10.24
C GLY A 407 -8.33 8.76 -9.90
N ALA A 408 -8.49 9.05 -8.60
CA ALA A 408 -9.05 10.31 -8.12
C ALA A 408 -8.23 11.52 -8.60
N SER A 409 -6.90 11.42 -8.59
CA SER A 409 -6.02 12.47 -9.14
C SER A 409 -6.29 12.75 -10.63
N ALA A 410 -6.65 11.74 -11.41
CA ALA A 410 -6.93 11.87 -12.84
C ALA A 410 -8.22 12.68 -13.05
N SER A 411 -9.30 12.27 -12.38
CA SER A 411 -10.61 12.92 -12.48
C SER A 411 -10.59 14.33 -11.89
N ALA A 412 -9.91 14.52 -10.75
CA ALA A 412 -9.70 15.84 -10.16
C ALA A 412 -8.90 16.77 -11.09
N THR A 413 -7.89 16.25 -11.78
CA THR A 413 -7.17 17.03 -12.80
C THR A 413 -8.11 17.45 -13.92
N LEU A 414 -8.98 16.58 -14.42
CA LEU A 414 -9.93 16.93 -15.47
C LEU A 414 -10.92 18.00 -15.01
N LEU A 415 -11.53 17.83 -13.84
CA LEU A 415 -12.43 18.81 -13.23
C LEU A 415 -11.74 20.18 -13.05
N TRP A 416 -10.47 20.19 -12.64
CA TRP A 416 -9.69 21.42 -12.50
C TRP A 416 -9.56 22.21 -13.82
N HIS A 417 -9.52 21.50 -14.95
CA HIS A 417 -9.43 22.11 -16.28
C HIS A 417 -10.81 22.46 -16.88
N SER A 418 -11.92 22.00 -16.28
CA SER A 418 -13.29 22.31 -16.73
C SER A 418 -13.76 23.74 -16.43
N GLY A 419 -12.92 24.58 -15.82
CA GLY A 419 -13.22 26.00 -15.53
C GLY A 419 -13.27 26.32 -14.04
N ARG A 420 -13.74 27.52 -13.69
CA ARG A 420 -13.75 28.03 -12.30
C ARG A 420 -14.55 27.14 -11.35
N ALA A 421 -15.75 26.70 -11.77
CA ALA A 421 -16.61 25.83 -10.97
C ALA A 421 -15.91 24.50 -10.64
N GLY A 422 -15.26 23.87 -11.62
CA GLY A 422 -14.52 22.63 -11.43
C GLY A 422 -13.33 22.78 -10.47
N ARG A 423 -12.64 23.92 -10.49
CA ARG A 423 -11.59 24.23 -9.50
C ARG A 423 -12.15 24.34 -8.08
N TRP A 424 -13.24 25.07 -7.89
CA TRP A 424 -13.92 25.18 -6.59
C TRP A 424 -14.39 23.82 -6.07
N LEU A 425 -14.94 22.98 -6.94
CA LEU A 425 -15.33 21.61 -6.58
C LEU A 425 -14.13 20.78 -6.10
N VAL A 426 -13.01 20.80 -6.83
CA VAL A 426 -11.79 20.08 -6.43
C VAL A 426 -11.26 20.60 -5.09
N LEU A 427 -11.26 21.92 -4.86
CA LEU A 427 -10.85 22.52 -3.59
C LEU A 427 -11.78 22.10 -2.45
N ALA A 428 -13.10 22.11 -2.66
CA ALA A 428 -14.08 21.70 -1.65
C ALA A 428 -13.93 20.21 -1.29
N MET A 429 -13.84 19.33 -2.29
CA MET A 429 -13.64 17.89 -2.08
C MET A 429 -12.31 17.60 -1.38
N GLY A 430 -11.22 18.28 -1.81
CA GLY A 430 -9.91 18.16 -1.18
C GLY A 430 -9.90 18.65 0.27
N SER A 431 -10.54 19.79 0.53
CA SER A 431 -10.66 20.35 1.89
C SER A 431 -11.46 19.43 2.81
N TYR A 432 -12.52 18.80 2.30
CA TYR A 432 -13.29 17.81 3.05
C TYR A 432 -12.45 16.56 3.40
N LEU A 433 -11.68 16.04 2.44
CA LEU A 433 -10.78 14.91 2.68
C LEU A 433 -9.73 15.24 3.74
N VAL A 434 -9.12 16.42 3.68
CA VAL A 434 -8.16 16.89 4.68
C VAL A 434 -8.84 17.07 6.04
N TRP A 435 -10.03 17.67 6.08
CA TRP A 435 -10.80 17.86 7.31
C TRP A 435 -11.10 16.54 8.02
N VAL A 436 -11.65 15.56 7.29
CA VAL A 436 -11.98 14.23 7.86
C VAL A 436 -10.72 13.55 8.39
N SER A 437 -9.63 13.60 7.64
CA SER A 437 -8.36 12.96 8.02
C SER A 437 -7.70 13.64 9.21
N ALA A 438 -7.73 14.98 9.27
CA ALA A 438 -7.25 15.77 10.39
C ALA A 438 -8.10 15.53 11.66
N ALA A 439 -9.42 15.46 11.52
CA ALA A 439 -10.32 15.17 12.63
C ALA A 439 -10.04 13.80 13.25
N LEU A 440 -9.79 12.78 12.44
CA LEU A 440 -9.39 11.45 12.92
C LEU A 440 -8.02 11.46 13.59
N TRP A 441 -7.07 12.16 13.00
CA TRP A 441 -5.72 12.27 13.54
C TRP A 441 -5.72 12.97 14.90
N LEU A 442 -6.39 14.12 15.01
CA LEU A 442 -6.56 14.83 16.27
C LEU A 442 -7.39 14.02 17.28
N GLY A 443 -8.46 13.36 16.82
CA GLY A 443 -9.28 12.42 17.60
C GLY A 443 -8.44 11.38 18.34
N ALA A 444 -7.61 10.65 17.59
CA ALA A 444 -6.76 9.59 18.13
C ALA A 444 -5.60 10.13 18.97
N LEU A 445 -5.04 11.28 18.60
CA LEU A 445 -3.86 11.87 19.26
C LEU A 445 -4.22 12.58 20.58
N ALA A 446 -5.18 13.51 20.53
CA ALA A 446 -5.50 14.41 21.63
C ALA A 446 -6.52 13.81 22.60
N TRP A 447 -7.47 13.01 22.08
CA TRP A 447 -8.60 12.50 22.88
C TRP A 447 -8.65 10.98 22.97
N ARG A 448 -7.68 10.24 22.40
CA ARG A 448 -7.64 8.77 22.40
C ARG A 448 -8.90 8.13 21.82
N ILE A 449 -9.60 8.84 20.94
CA ILE A 449 -10.76 8.30 20.24
C ILE A 449 -10.25 7.23 19.29
N ARG A 450 -10.72 6.00 19.47
CA ARG A 450 -10.32 4.88 18.62
C ARG A 450 -10.87 5.13 17.20
N PRO A 451 -10.02 5.31 16.18
CA PRO A 451 -10.48 5.41 14.82
C PRO A 451 -11.11 4.07 14.41
N PRO A 452 -12.05 4.07 13.45
CA PRO A 452 -12.58 2.82 12.94
C PRO A 452 -11.45 1.93 12.42
N GLU A 453 -11.65 0.63 12.53
CA GLU A 453 -10.69 -0.33 11.99
C GLU A 453 -10.74 -0.33 10.45
N PRO A 454 -9.63 -0.56 9.74
CA PRO A 454 -9.54 -0.44 8.29
C PRO A 454 -10.01 -1.70 7.52
N PHE A 455 -11.25 -2.11 7.77
CA PHE A 455 -11.84 -3.39 7.34
C PHE A 455 -13.13 -3.27 6.54
#